data_AF-A0A7C5GCV5-F1
#
_entry.id   AF-A0A7C5GCV5-F1
#
_cell.length_a   1.000
_cell.length_b   1.000
_cell.length_c   1.000
_cell.angle_alpha   90.00
_cell.angle_beta   90.00
_cell.angle_gamma   90.00
#
_symmetry.space_group_name_H-M   'P 1'
#
loop_
_entity.id
_entity.type
_entity.pdbx_description
1 polymer ?
#
loop_
_entity_poly.entity_id
_entity_poly.type
_entity_poly.pdbx_seq_one_letter_code
_entity_poly.pdbx_strand_id
1 'polypeptide(L)' 'MPQISRELTIGQMAARAGLAVSAIRHYAAEGLVVAHRHRGGHRRFARAQLRRVSF' A
#
# COMPACT_ATOMS: atom_id res chain seq x y z
N MET A 1 6.15 -10.77 21.21
CA MET A 1 5.31 -9.79 20.50
C MET A 1 5.62 -9.90 19.01
N PRO A 2 4.75 -10.51 18.17
CA PRO A 2 5.08 -10.68 16.76
C PRO A 2 5.14 -9.29 16.13
N GLN A 3 6.32 -8.89 15.64
CA GLN A 3 6.45 -7.72 14.79
C GLN A 3 5.83 -8.08 13.45
N ILE A 4 4.51 -7.88 13.32
CA ILE A 4 3.84 -7.96 12.03
C ILE A 4 4.56 -6.95 11.15
N SER A 5 5.35 -7.41 10.18
CA SER A 5 5.89 -6.54 9.15
C SER A 5 4.69 -5.88 8.46
N ARG A 6 4.42 -4.63 8.86
CA ARG A 6 3.18 -3.91 8.55
C ARG A 6 3.15 -3.43 7.12
N GLU A 7 4.12 -3.80 6.29
CA GLU A 7 4.33 -3.22 4.98
C GLU A 7 4.02 -4.21 3.86
N LEU A 8 3.29 -3.73 2.86
CA LEU A 8 2.90 -4.45 1.64
C LEU A 8 3.59 -3.80 0.44
N THR A 9 3.92 -4.60 -0.58
CA THR A 9 4.21 -4.02 -1.90
C THR A 9 2.95 -3.43 -2.53
N ILE A 10 3.12 -2.60 -3.56
CA ILE A 10 1.98 -2.07 -4.32
C ILE A 10 1.10 -3.18 -4.90
N GLY A 11 1.70 -4.28 -5.40
CA GLY A 11 0.96 -5.42 -5.94
C GLY A 11 0.21 -6.19 -4.85
N GLN A 12 0.84 -6.37 -3.68
CA GLN A 12 0.18 -7.00 -2.53
C GLN A 12 -0.95 -6.15 -1.94
N MET A 13 -0.85 -4.83 -2.03
CA MET A 13 -1.91 -3.90 -1.63
C MET A 13 -3.06 -3.95 -2.62
N ALA A 14 -2.77 -3.85 -3.91
CA ALA A 14 -3.73 -3.95 -5.00
C ALA A 14 -4.53 -5.27 -4.92
N ALA A 15 -3.83 -6.41 -4.85
CA ALA A 15 -4.46 -7.73 -4.76
C ALA A 15 -5.35 -7.89 -3.52
N ARG A 16 -5.02 -7.24 -2.41
CA ARG A 16 -5.82 -7.32 -1.17
C ARG A 16 -6.98 -6.36 -1.14
N ALA A 17 -6.85 -5.20 -1.77
CA ALA A 17 -7.92 -4.22 -1.90
C ALA A 17 -8.92 -4.61 -3.01
N GLY A 18 -8.59 -5.61 -3.85
CA GLY A 18 -9.38 -5.90 -5.05
C GLY A 18 -9.28 -4.79 -6.11
N LEU A 19 -8.22 -3.97 -6.06
CA LEU A 19 -8.04 -2.81 -6.92
C LEU A 19 -6.90 -3.02 -7.91
N ALA A 20 -6.93 -2.30 -9.02
CA ALA A 20 -5.81 -2.24 -9.94
C ALA A 20 -4.58 -1.55 -9.30
N VAL A 21 -3.38 -1.96 -9.69
CA VAL A 21 -2.12 -1.33 -9.24
C VAL A 21 -2.08 0.16 -9.61
N SER A 22 -2.65 0.55 -10.73
CA SER A 22 -2.79 1.95 -11.16
C SER A 22 -3.67 2.76 -10.20
N ALA A 23 -4.76 2.19 -9.70
CA ALA A 23 -5.62 2.83 -8.70
C ALA A 23 -4.83 3.11 -7.41
N ILE A 24 -4.04 2.14 -6.94
CA ILE A 24 -3.17 2.35 -5.77
C ILE A 24 -2.13 3.45 -6.04
N ARG A 25 -1.59 3.56 -7.26
CA ARG A 25 -0.67 4.65 -7.62
C ARG A 25 -1.37 6.01 -7.61
N HIS A 26 -2.58 6.06 -8.14
CA HIS A 26 -3.40 7.27 -8.17
C HIS A 26 -3.72 7.74 -6.74
N TYR A 27 -4.22 6.85 -5.88
CA TYR A 27 -4.47 7.16 -4.47
C TYR A 27 -3.21 7.56 -3.70
N ALA A 28 -2.05 7.01 -4.05
CA ALA A 28 -0.79 7.42 -3.47
C ALA A 28 -0.36 8.82 -3.92
N ALA A 29 -0.67 9.20 -5.16
CA ALA A 29 -0.41 10.53 -5.68
C ALA A 29 -1.38 11.56 -5.10
N GLU A 30 -2.63 11.18 -4.84
CA GLU A 30 -3.64 12.01 -4.17
C GLU A 30 -3.43 12.11 -2.64
N GLY A 31 -2.53 11.31 -2.07
CA GLY A 31 -2.24 11.32 -0.62
C GLY A 31 -3.23 10.54 0.24
N LEU A 32 -4.17 9.81 -0.37
CA LEU A 32 -5.10 8.90 0.32
C LEU A 32 -4.37 7.71 0.96
N VAL A 33 -3.29 7.27 0.31
CA VAL A 33 -2.37 6.25 0.84
C VAL A 33 -0.94 6.76 0.82
N VAL A 34 -0.16 6.36 1.81
CA VAL A 34 1.22 6.81 2.03
C VAL A 34 2.15 5.68 1.62
N ALA A 35 2.95 5.95 0.59
CA ALA A 35 3.99 5.04 0.14
C ALA A 35 5.32 5.39 0.81
N HIS A 36 5.84 4.50 1.64
CA HIS A 36 7.21 4.58 2.13
C HIS A 36 8.16 4.05 1.06
N ARG A 37 9.15 4.85 0.65
CA ARG A 37 10.22 4.34 -0.22
C ARG A 37 11.20 3.55 0.63
N HIS A 38 11.36 2.27 0.32
CA HIS A 38 12.46 1.48 0.88
C HIS A 38 13.77 1.85 0.17
N ARG A 39 14.93 1.60 0.80
CA ARG A 39 16.27 1.86 0.21
C ARG A 39 16.48 1.22 -1.18
N GLY A 40 15.69 0.22 -1.54
CA GLY A 40 15.70 -0.43 -2.87
C GLY A 40 14.76 0.19 -3.91
N GLY A 41 14.22 1.39 -3.69
CA GLY A 41 13.33 2.08 -4.64
C GLY A 41 11.90 1.55 -4.70
N HIS A 42 11.60 0.42 -4.05
CA HIS A 42 10.26 -0.16 -4.00
C HIS A 42 9.37 0.63 -3.02
N ARG A 43 8.13 0.90 -3.45
CA ARG A 43 7.09 1.48 -2.58
C ARG A 43 6.51 0.42 -1.64
N ARG A 44 6.51 0.73 -0.35
CA ARG A 44 5.93 -0.05 0.74
C ARG A 44 4.73 0.69 1.31
N PHE A 45 3.66 -0.04 1.57
CA PHE A 45 2.39 0.50 2.03
C PHE A 45 2.01 -0.15 3.35
N ALA A 46 1.59 0.64 4.33
CA ALA A 46 1.15 0.09 5.59
C ALA A 46 -0.16 -0.71 5.40
N ARG A 47 -0.25 -1.91 5.98
CA ARG A 47 -1.47 -2.74 5.99
C ARG A 47 -2.67 -2.00 6.55
N ALA A 48 -2.46 -1.06 7.49
CA ALA A 48 -3.52 -0.21 8.04
C ALA A 48 -4.21 0.64 6.96
N GLN A 49 -3.52 0.95 5.85
CA GLN A 49 -4.08 1.75 4.75
C GLN A 49 -4.97 0.95 3.82
N LEU A 50 -4.98 -0.39 3.89
CA LEU A 50 -5.96 -1.20 3.16
C LEU A 50 -7.40 -0.78 3.48
N ARG A 51 -7.68 -0.45 4.76
CA ARG A 51 -9.02 -0.02 5.17
C ARG A 51 -9.45 1.33 4.59
N ARG A 52 -8.52 2.13 4.04
CA ARG A 52 -8.82 3.44 3.42
C ARG A 52 -9.17 3.33 1.94
N VAL A 53 -8.76 2.24 1.29
CA VAL A 53 -8.96 2.02 -0.15
C VAL A 53 -9.86 0.83 -0.47
N SER A 54 -10.12 -0.02 0.52
CA SER A 54 -11.09 -1.11 0.44
C SER A 54 -12.42 -0.59 0.95
N PHE A 55 -13.36 -0.36 0.04
CA PHE A 55 -14.76 -0.05 0.32
C PHE A 55 -15.62 -1.25 -0.04
#